data_AF-A0A7V4W9H7-F1
#
_entry.id   AF-A0A7V4W9H7-F1
#
_cell.length_a   1.000
_cell.length_b   1.000
_cell.length_c   1.000
_cell.angle_alpha   90.00
_cell.angle_beta   90.00
_cell.angle_gamma   90.00
#
_symmetry.space_group_name_H-M   'P 1'
#
loop_
_entity.id
_entity.type
_entity.pdbx_description
1 polymer ?
#
loop_
_entity_poly.entity_id
_entity_poly.type
_entity_poly.pdbx_seq_one_letter_code
_entity_poly.pdbx_strand_id
1 'polypeptide(L)'
;AWWVKGIRSLSPDVFDLRSLLHRVAAVVMVAACVIHVVYILFTERGRQLFRDMLPRRQDVFDAVGAIKYGLGLTKDKPKIGRFGYIEKSEYWALVWGTVVMTATGVIMWMENTFIKLLTKLGWDIARTVHFYEAWLAVLAIIVWHLYFVIFNPDVYPMNAAWLTGTLPEDVLAKEHPLEYEKLRSEISAKKHGRSVESEKGEE
;
A
#
# COMPACT_ATOMS: atom_id res chain seq x y z
N ALA A 1 -9.61 15.75 26.63
CA ALA A 1 -8.32 15.36 27.26
C ALA A 1 -7.59 16.61 27.74
N TRP A 2 -6.69 16.48 28.74
CA TRP A 2 -5.98 17.60 29.34
C TRP A 2 -5.07 18.35 28.34
N TRP A 3 -4.40 17.62 27.45
CA TRP A 3 -3.49 18.18 26.43
C TRP A 3 -4.20 19.06 25.39
N VAL A 4 -5.49 18.80 25.11
CA VAL A 4 -6.31 19.59 24.16
C VAL A 4 -6.53 21.02 24.66
N LYS A 5 -6.57 21.22 25.98
CA LYS A 5 -6.75 22.55 26.59
C LYS A 5 -5.58 23.48 26.23
N GLY A 6 -4.36 22.96 26.24
CA GLY A 6 -3.15 23.73 25.86
C GLY A 6 -3.16 24.14 24.38
N ILE A 7 -3.61 23.24 23.49
CA ILE A 7 -3.74 23.56 22.06
C ILE A 7 -4.81 24.64 21.83
N ARG A 8 -5.94 24.54 22.54
CA ARG A 8 -7.02 25.53 22.43
C ARG A 8 -6.61 26.92 22.93
N SER A 9 -5.69 27.02 23.89
CA SER A 9 -5.16 28.31 24.34
C SER A 9 -4.19 28.97 23.37
N LEU A 10 -3.64 28.23 22.38
CA LEU A 10 -2.72 28.80 21.39
C LEU A 10 -3.44 29.63 20.33
N SER A 11 -4.63 29.20 19.90
CA SER A 11 -5.49 29.98 19.02
C SER A 11 -6.93 29.46 19.04
N PRO A 12 -7.94 30.36 19.01
CA PRO A 12 -9.34 29.98 18.94
C PRO A 12 -9.70 29.23 17.64
N ASP A 13 -8.98 29.50 16.54
CA ASP A 13 -9.34 29.02 15.20
C ASP A 13 -8.70 27.66 14.84
N VAL A 14 -7.83 27.12 15.70
CA VAL A 14 -7.05 25.89 15.43
C VAL A 14 -7.94 24.70 15.07
N PHE A 15 -9.12 24.57 15.71
CA PHE A 15 -10.01 23.45 15.43
C PHE A 15 -10.75 23.58 14.10
N ASP A 16 -11.10 24.81 13.72
CA ASP A 16 -11.75 25.10 12.44
C ASP A 16 -10.76 24.91 11.30
N LEU A 17 -9.53 25.40 11.46
CA LEU A 17 -8.44 25.16 10.51
C LEU A 17 -8.16 23.67 10.35
N ARG A 18 -8.01 22.92 11.45
CA ARG A 18 -7.81 21.46 11.40
C ARG A 18 -8.96 20.76 10.67
N SER A 19 -10.20 21.15 10.96
CA SER A 19 -11.39 20.58 10.32
C SER A 19 -11.42 20.87 8.82
N LEU A 20 -11.07 22.09 8.42
CA LEU A 20 -10.95 22.46 7.01
C LEU A 20 -9.84 21.67 6.31
N LEU A 21 -8.62 21.66 6.86
CA LEU A 21 -7.48 20.95 6.29
C LEU A 21 -7.75 19.45 6.14
N HIS A 22 -8.37 18.82 7.14
CA HIS A 22 -8.72 17.40 7.08
C HIS A 22 -9.70 17.11 5.92
N ARG A 23 -10.73 17.94 5.72
CA ARG A 23 -11.69 17.78 4.61
C ARG A 23 -11.06 18.03 3.25
N VAL A 24 -10.19 19.03 3.13
CA VAL A 24 -9.44 19.29 1.90
C VAL A 24 -8.52 18.11 1.58
N ALA A 25 -7.76 17.62 2.56
CA ALA A 25 -6.90 16.45 2.40
C ALA A 25 -7.71 15.19 2.04
N ALA A 26 -8.90 15.00 2.61
CA ALA A 26 -9.79 13.90 2.26
C ALA A 26 -10.23 13.96 0.79
N VAL A 27 -10.61 15.14 0.28
CA VAL A 27 -10.97 15.31 -1.14
C VAL A 27 -9.79 15.00 -2.04
N VAL A 28 -8.59 15.50 -1.71
CA VAL A 28 -7.36 15.22 -2.48
C VAL A 28 -7.05 13.73 -2.49
N MET A 29 -7.14 13.05 -1.35
CA MET A 29 -6.92 11.61 -1.24
C MET A 29 -7.92 10.82 -2.08
N VAL A 30 -9.22 11.12 -1.98
CA VAL A 30 -10.25 10.45 -2.77
C VAL A 30 -10.02 10.68 -4.27
N ALA A 31 -9.66 11.89 -4.69
CA ALA A 31 -9.34 12.19 -6.08
C ALA A 31 -8.13 11.37 -6.57
N ALA A 32 -7.06 11.26 -5.78
CA ALA A 32 -5.90 10.43 -6.10
C ALA A 32 -6.28 8.95 -6.25
N CYS A 33 -7.15 8.42 -5.38
CA CYS A 33 -7.65 7.05 -5.49
C CYS A 33 -8.48 6.84 -6.76
N VAL A 34 -9.35 7.79 -7.12
CA VAL A 34 -10.13 7.72 -8.37
C VAL A 34 -9.20 7.70 -9.58
N ILE A 35 -8.18 8.58 -9.60
CA ILE A 35 -7.17 8.60 -10.66
C ILE A 35 -6.45 7.24 -10.75
N HIS A 36 -6.05 6.66 -9.62
CA HIS A 36 -5.40 5.35 -9.58
C HIS A 36 -6.29 4.23 -10.12
N VAL A 37 -7.57 4.21 -9.73
CA VAL A 37 -8.55 3.23 -10.24
C VAL A 37 -8.74 3.39 -11.75
N VAL A 38 -8.88 4.63 -12.25
CA VAL A 38 -8.95 4.91 -13.68
C VAL A 38 -7.69 4.42 -14.39
N TYR A 39 -6.50 4.70 -13.86
CA TYR A 39 -5.24 4.22 -14.42
C TYR A 39 -5.19 2.67 -14.51
N ILE A 40 -5.60 1.98 -13.44
CA ILE A 40 -5.64 0.51 -13.40
C ILE A 40 -6.62 -0.05 -14.44
N LEU A 41 -7.79 0.54 -14.60
CA LEU A 41 -8.82 0.03 -15.50
C LEU A 41 -8.48 0.29 -16.98
N PHE A 42 -8.01 1.50 -17.29
CA PHE A 42 -7.89 1.97 -18.67
C PHE A 42 -6.52 1.75 -19.30
N THR A 43 -5.46 1.50 -18.53
CA THR A 43 -4.12 1.27 -19.09
C THR A 43 -3.69 -0.19 -19.01
N GLU A 44 -2.96 -0.69 -20.02
CA GLU A 44 -2.41 -2.05 -20.00
C GLU A 44 -1.43 -2.25 -18.83
N ARG A 45 -0.56 -1.26 -18.61
CA ARG A 45 0.41 -1.25 -17.52
C ARG A 45 -0.29 -1.25 -16.15
N GLY A 46 -1.38 -0.50 -15.99
CA GLY A 46 -2.19 -0.49 -14.78
C GLY A 46 -2.88 -1.82 -14.52
N ARG A 47 -3.48 -2.45 -15.54
CA ARG A 47 -4.06 -3.80 -15.42
C ARG A 47 -3.02 -4.86 -15.09
N GLN A 48 -1.80 -4.73 -15.61
CA GLN A 48 -0.69 -5.62 -15.24
C GLN A 48 -0.27 -5.39 -13.78
N LEU A 49 -0.09 -4.13 -13.36
CA LEU A 49 0.23 -3.78 -11.97
C LEU A 49 -0.78 -4.38 -10.98
N PHE A 50 -2.08 -4.26 -11.27
CA PHE A 50 -3.11 -4.84 -10.42
C PHE A 50 -2.98 -6.37 -10.31
N ARG A 51 -2.76 -7.06 -11.44
CA ARG A 51 -2.54 -8.53 -11.46
C ARG A 51 -1.27 -8.96 -10.73
N ASP A 52 -0.24 -8.13 -10.75
CA ASP A 52 1.01 -8.39 -10.04
C ASP A 52 0.85 -8.19 -8.52
N MET A 53 -0.03 -7.28 -8.10
CA MET A 53 -0.34 -7.00 -6.69
C MET A 53 -1.34 -7.97 -6.06
N LEU A 54 -2.05 -8.78 -6.85
CA LEU A 54 -2.99 -9.78 -6.29
C LEU A 54 -2.25 -10.78 -5.39
N PRO A 55 -2.76 -11.08 -4.18
CA PRO A 55 -2.19 -12.11 -3.32
C PRO A 55 -2.26 -13.47 -4.00
N ARG A 56 -1.18 -14.25 -3.89
CA ARG A 56 -1.05 -15.60 -4.41
C ARG A 56 -0.65 -16.54 -3.29
N ARG A 57 -0.88 -17.84 -3.47
CA ARG A 57 -0.45 -18.86 -2.50
C ARG A 57 1.05 -18.79 -2.22
N GLN A 58 1.85 -18.43 -3.22
CA GLN A 58 3.30 -18.24 -3.09
C GLN A 58 3.66 -17.19 -2.03
N ASP A 59 2.88 -16.12 -1.87
CA ASP A 59 3.17 -15.07 -0.89
C ASP A 59 3.16 -15.60 0.55
N VAL A 60 2.32 -16.59 0.83
CA VAL A 60 2.27 -17.28 2.14
C VAL A 60 3.51 -18.15 2.34
N PHE A 61 3.92 -18.90 1.31
CA PHE A 61 5.13 -19.70 1.37
C PHE A 61 6.39 -18.83 1.52
N ASP A 62 6.45 -17.70 0.84
CA ASP A 62 7.53 -16.72 0.95
C ASP A 62 7.59 -16.11 2.35
N ALA A 63 6.43 -15.74 2.93
CA ALA A 63 6.35 -15.22 4.30
C ALA A 63 6.83 -16.26 5.33
N VAL A 64 6.37 -17.51 5.23
CA VAL A 64 6.81 -18.60 6.11
C VAL A 64 8.31 -18.89 5.90
N GLY A 65 8.78 -18.86 4.67
CA GLY A 65 10.20 -19.00 4.31
C GLY A 65 11.06 -17.90 4.93
N ALA A 66 10.62 -16.65 4.85
CA ALA A 66 11.28 -15.50 5.45
C ALA A 66 11.36 -15.63 6.98
N ILE A 67 10.28 -16.08 7.65
CA ILE A 67 10.28 -16.35 9.09
C ILE A 67 11.29 -17.45 9.43
N LYS A 68 11.29 -18.57 8.70
CA LYS A 68 12.25 -19.66 8.93
C LYS A 68 13.69 -19.20 8.73
N TYR A 69 13.94 -18.39 7.69
CA TYR A 69 15.25 -17.83 7.40
C TYR A 69 15.70 -16.87 8.50
N GLY A 70 14.83 -15.97 8.96
CA GLY A 70 15.11 -15.05 10.06
C GLY A 70 15.36 -15.74 11.40
N LEU A 71 14.72 -16.90 11.64
CA LEU A 71 14.96 -17.76 12.81
C LEU A 71 16.18 -18.69 12.64
N GLY A 72 16.88 -18.64 11.50
CA GLY A 72 18.03 -19.49 11.21
C GLY A 72 17.69 -20.97 10.97
N LEU A 73 16.41 -21.31 10.77
CA LEU A 73 15.94 -22.68 10.51
C LEU A 73 16.21 -23.13 9.07
N THR A 74 16.47 -22.18 8.16
CA THR A 74 16.92 -22.43 6.79
C THR A 74 18.03 -21.46 6.42
N LYS A 75 18.93 -21.89 5.54
CA LYS A 75 19.97 -21.03 4.95
C LYS A 75 19.52 -20.34 3.67
N ASP A 76 18.42 -20.80 3.09
CA ASP A 76 17.93 -20.31 1.80
C ASP A 76 16.96 -19.14 2.01
N LYS A 77 17.32 -17.98 1.46
CA LYS A 77 16.43 -16.81 1.42
C LYS A 77 15.31 -17.09 0.40
N PRO A 78 14.04 -16.77 0.71
CA PRO A 78 12.95 -16.96 -0.25
C PRO A 78 13.19 -16.16 -1.53
N LYS A 79 12.91 -16.79 -2.69
CA LYS A 79 13.03 -16.15 -3.99
C LYS A 79 11.78 -15.34 -4.29
N ILE A 80 11.90 -14.03 -4.17
CA ILE A 80 10.77 -13.10 -4.32
C ILE A 80 10.54 -12.75 -5.80
N GLY A 81 9.26 -12.62 -6.16
CA GLY A 81 8.78 -12.14 -7.45
C GLY A 81 8.96 -10.63 -7.65
N ARG A 82 8.29 -10.08 -8.67
CA ARG A 82 8.28 -8.63 -8.94
C ARG A 82 7.82 -7.78 -7.76
N PHE A 83 6.87 -8.28 -6.98
CA PHE A 83 6.46 -7.70 -5.70
C PHE A 83 6.46 -8.80 -4.64
N GLY A 84 7.05 -8.50 -3.48
CA GLY A 84 7.06 -9.39 -2.32
C GLY A 84 5.79 -9.34 -1.50
N TYR A 85 5.66 -10.30 -0.58
CA TYR A 85 4.50 -10.39 0.30
C TYR A 85 4.33 -9.15 1.19
N ILE A 86 5.43 -8.52 1.61
CA ILE A 86 5.42 -7.27 2.42
C ILE A 86 4.82 -6.13 1.61
N GLU A 87 5.33 -5.87 0.40
CA GLU A 87 4.85 -4.80 -0.47
C GLU A 87 3.38 -4.98 -0.86
N LYS A 88 2.97 -6.21 -1.17
CA LYS A 88 1.56 -6.52 -1.44
C LYS A 88 0.70 -6.30 -0.20
N SER A 89 1.18 -6.68 0.98
CA SER A 89 0.44 -6.48 2.22
C SER A 89 0.26 -4.99 2.53
N GLU A 90 1.28 -4.16 2.31
CA GLU A 90 1.18 -2.71 2.46
C GLU A 90 0.20 -2.10 1.45
N TYR A 91 0.28 -2.52 0.18
CA TYR A 91 -0.64 -2.08 -0.86
C TYR A 91 -2.11 -2.37 -0.50
N TRP A 92 -2.41 -3.61 -0.10
CA TRP A 92 -3.78 -4.00 0.24
C TRP A 92 -4.26 -3.42 1.57
N ALA A 93 -3.38 -3.27 2.56
CA ALA A 93 -3.71 -2.58 3.80
C ALA A 93 -4.08 -1.11 3.53
N LEU A 94 -3.33 -0.43 2.65
CA LEU A 94 -3.65 0.93 2.22
C LEU A 94 -5.00 0.98 1.48
N VAL A 95 -5.22 0.09 0.50
CA VAL A 95 -6.50 0.04 -0.24
C VAL A 95 -7.68 -0.16 0.69
N TRP A 96 -7.60 -1.13 1.62
CA TRP A 96 -8.63 -1.37 2.62
C TRP A 96 -8.87 -0.14 3.51
N GLY A 97 -7.79 0.40 4.09
CA GLY A 97 -7.87 1.54 4.98
C GLY A 97 -8.47 2.75 4.29
N THR A 98 -8.10 3.04 3.05
CA THR A 98 -8.69 4.15 2.29
C THR A 98 -10.16 3.95 2.00
N VAL A 99 -10.61 2.72 1.68
CA VAL A 99 -12.04 2.43 1.49
C VAL A 99 -12.82 2.67 2.77
N VAL A 100 -12.37 2.12 3.90
CA VAL A 100 -13.02 2.28 5.20
C VAL A 100 -13.05 3.75 5.62
N MET A 101 -11.93 4.46 5.50
CA MET A 101 -11.81 5.88 5.88
C MET A 101 -12.67 6.78 5.01
N THR A 102 -12.74 6.52 3.69
CA THR A 102 -13.58 7.30 2.78
C THR A 102 -15.06 7.05 3.06
N ALA A 103 -15.48 5.80 3.20
CA ALA A 103 -16.87 5.45 3.45
C ALA A 103 -17.38 6.05 4.78
N THR A 104 -16.63 5.84 5.86
CA THR A 104 -16.98 6.40 7.18
C THR A 104 -16.88 7.93 7.20
N GLY A 105 -15.91 8.52 6.51
CA GLY A 105 -15.79 9.97 6.35
C GLY A 105 -16.97 10.59 5.62
N VAL A 106 -17.47 9.97 4.55
CA VAL A 106 -18.68 10.41 3.82
C VAL A 106 -19.92 10.34 4.71
N ILE A 107 -20.07 9.25 5.49
CA ILE A 107 -21.15 9.11 6.47
C ILE A 107 -21.15 10.28 7.47
N MET A 108 -19.97 10.64 7.97
CA MET A 108 -19.81 11.73 8.92
C MET A 108 -19.99 13.11 8.27
N TRP A 109 -19.56 13.29 7.01
CA TRP A 109 -19.71 14.56 6.29
C TRP A 109 -21.18 14.86 6.01
N MET A 110 -21.97 13.87 5.58
CA MET A 110 -23.40 14.01 5.28
C MET A 110 -24.29 13.59 6.46
N GLU A 111 -24.03 14.15 7.64
CA GLU A 111 -24.67 13.77 8.91
C GLU A 111 -26.20 13.65 8.83
N ASN A 112 -26.89 14.71 8.39
CA ASN A 112 -28.36 14.73 8.32
C ASN A 112 -28.94 13.64 7.41
N THR A 113 -28.22 13.26 6.35
CA THR A 113 -28.65 12.21 5.42
C THR A 113 -28.45 10.84 6.03
N PHE A 114 -27.26 10.57 6.57
CA PHE A 114 -26.94 9.24 7.08
C PHE A 114 -27.52 8.95 8.46
N ILE A 115 -27.82 9.95 9.29
CA ILE A 115 -28.62 9.73 10.51
C ILE A 115 -30.04 9.27 10.14
N LYS A 116 -30.64 9.81 9.07
CA LYS A 116 -31.95 9.36 8.60
C LYS A 116 -31.91 7.96 8.01
N LEU A 117 -30.82 7.61 7.31
CA LEU A 117 -30.67 6.31 6.65
C LEU A 117 -30.22 5.19 7.59
N LEU A 118 -29.24 5.45 8.45
CA LEU A 118 -28.54 4.46 9.29
C LEU A 118 -28.85 4.61 10.78
N THR A 119 -29.74 5.53 11.15
CA THR A 119 -30.00 5.98 12.52
C THR A 119 -28.79 6.64 13.18
N LYS A 120 -28.97 7.20 14.39
CA LYS A 120 -27.86 7.71 15.20
C LYS A 120 -26.82 6.62 15.52
N LEU A 121 -27.27 5.38 15.72
CA LEU A 121 -26.38 4.26 16.05
C LEU A 121 -25.38 3.99 14.92
N GLY A 122 -25.86 3.92 13.66
CA GLY A 122 -24.98 3.69 12.52
C GLY A 122 -23.97 4.82 12.31
N TRP A 123 -24.39 6.06 12.54
CA TRP A 123 -23.50 7.22 12.48
C TRP A 123 -22.43 7.17 13.59
N ASP A 124 -22.79 6.80 14.83
CA ASP A 124 -21.82 6.66 15.95
C ASP A 124 -20.84 5.49 15.72
N ILE A 125 -21.31 4.39 15.12
CA ILE A 125 -20.43 3.28 14.67
C ILE A 125 -19.44 3.78 13.63
N ALA A 126 -19.89 4.51 12.60
CA ALA A 126 -19.00 5.06 11.59
C ALA A 126 -17.93 5.99 12.19
N ARG A 127 -18.32 6.89 13.12
CA ARG A 127 -17.37 7.74 13.86
C ARG A 127 -16.33 6.90 14.61
N THR A 128 -16.75 5.82 15.24
CA THR A 128 -15.88 4.95 16.05
C THR A 128 -14.90 4.17 15.18
N VAL A 129 -15.39 3.57 14.09
CA VAL A 129 -14.56 2.86 13.11
C VAL A 129 -13.56 3.82 12.48
N HIS A 130 -13.98 4.99 12.03
CA HIS A 130 -13.09 6.00 11.46
C HIS A 130 -11.96 6.40 12.42
N PHE A 131 -12.28 6.57 13.71
CA PHE A 131 -11.29 6.93 14.73
C PHE A 131 -10.26 5.81 14.94
N TYR A 132 -10.69 4.57 15.08
CA TYR A 132 -9.77 3.45 15.30
C TYR A 132 -8.95 3.12 14.05
N GLU A 133 -9.56 3.20 12.87
CA GLU A 133 -8.85 3.02 11.60
C GLU A 133 -7.80 4.13 11.40
N ALA A 134 -8.09 5.39 11.78
CA ALA A 134 -7.10 6.46 11.74
C ALA A 134 -5.87 6.16 12.63
N TRP A 135 -6.09 5.61 13.82
CA TRP A 135 -4.99 5.18 14.69
C TRP A 135 -4.20 4.02 14.09
N LEU A 136 -4.91 3.01 13.58
CA LEU A 136 -4.29 1.87 12.92
C LEU A 136 -3.44 2.32 11.73
N ALA A 137 -3.96 3.21 10.88
CA ALA A 137 -3.24 3.74 9.73
C ALA A 137 -1.99 4.54 10.14
N VAL A 138 -2.10 5.43 11.12
CA VAL A 138 -0.96 6.21 11.63
C VAL A 138 0.13 5.30 12.20
N LEU A 139 -0.25 4.29 12.99
CA LEU A 139 0.69 3.33 13.57
C LEU A 139 1.32 2.42 12.50
N ALA A 140 0.53 1.95 11.53
CA ALA A 140 1.03 1.16 10.41
C ALA A 140 2.05 1.96 9.59
N ILE A 141 1.81 3.25 9.34
CA ILE A 141 2.78 4.10 8.65
C ILE A 141 4.06 4.23 9.47
N ILE A 142 3.95 4.63 10.74
CA ILE A 142 5.13 4.95 11.57
C ILE A 142 5.98 3.70 11.88
N VAL A 143 5.34 2.59 12.26
CA VAL A 143 6.04 1.40 12.76
C VAL A 143 6.43 0.47 11.62
N TRP A 144 5.51 0.24 10.68
CA TRP A 144 5.70 -0.78 9.63
C TRP A 144 6.29 -0.16 8.37
N HIS A 145 5.58 0.78 7.75
CA HIS A 145 5.96 1.34 6.45
C HIS A 145 7.30 2.09 6.49
N LEU A 146 7.48 3.02 7.46
CA LEU A 146 8.74 3.75 7.59
C LEU A 146 9.92 2.82 7.88
N TYR A 147 9.69 1.71 8.60
CA TYR A 147 10.73 0.72 8.81
C TYR A 147 11.17 0.09 7.49
N PHE A 148 10.24 -0.46 6.71
CA PHE A 148 10.58 -1.16 5.47
C PHE A 148 11.12 -0.23 4.37
N VAL A 149 10.69 1.03 4.36
CA VAL A 149 11.11 1.99 3.33
C VAL A 149 12.41 2.72 3.68
N ILE A 150 12.65 3.04 4.96
CA ILE A 150 13.77 3.89 5.38
C ILE A 150 14.77 3.13 6.26
N PHE A 151 14.29 2.40 7.28
CA PHE A 151 15.17 1.83 8.31
C PHE A 151 15.65 0.40 8.01
N ASN A 152 15.14 -0.24 6.97
CA ASN A 152 15.62 -1.54 6.54
C ASN A 152 17.03 -1.40 5.93
N PRO A 153 18.06 -2.07 6.50
CA PRO A 153 19.45 -1.97 6.03
C PRO A 153 19.64 -2.39 4.56
N ASP A 154 18.76 -3.23 4.02
CA ASP A 154 18.87 -3.70 2.63
C ASP A 154 18.54 -2.61 1.60
N VAL A 155 17.69 -1.64 1.97
CA VAL A 155 17.24 -0.54 1.08
C VAL A 155 17.70 0.85 1.55
N TYR A 156 18.49 0.93 2.61
CA TYR A 156 18.90 2.20 3.22
C TYR A 156 19.68 3.08 2.22
N PRO A 157 19.42 4.40 2.14
CA PRO A 157 18.45 5.17 2.95
C PRO A 157 17.00 5.08 2.44
N MET A 158 16.79 4.73 1.17
CA MET A 158 15.48 4.45 0.56
C MET A 158 15.67 3.93 -0.87
N ASN A 159 14.76 3.08 -1.35
CA ASN A 159 14.68 2.69 -2.76
C ASN A 159 14.20 3.88 -3.62
N ALA A 160 14.98 4.32 -4.63
CA ALA A 160 14.66 5.48 -5.47
C ALA A 160 13.54 5.23 -6.51
N ALA A 161 13.05 4.00 -6.64
CA ALA A 161 12.06 3.63 -7.67
C ALA A 161 10.74 4.41 -7.55
N TRP A 162 10.34 4.87 -6.37
CA TRP A 162 9.14 5.70 -6.21
C TRP A 162 9.30 7.11 -6.83
N LEU A 163 10.54 7.58 -6.99
CA LEU A 163 10.85 8.89 -7.56
C LEU A 163 11.25 8.80 -9.04
N THR A 164 12.14 7.88 -9.39
CA THR A 164 12.70 7.76 -10.75
C THR A 164 11.99 6.72 -11.61
N GLY A 165 11.26 5.77 -10.99
CA GLY A 165 10.67 4.63 -11.68
C GLY A 165 11.69 3.57 -12.12
N THR A 166 12.95 3.66 -11.70
CA THR A 166 14.03 2.74 -12.10
C THR A 166 14.74 2.14 -10.89
N LEU A 167 15.21 0.91 -11.01
CA LEU A 167 15.96 0.19 -9.98
C LEU A 167 17.33 -0.27 -10.53
N PRO A 168 18.44 -0.13 -9.78
CA PRO A 168 19.73 -0.73 -10.16
C PRO A 168 19.64 -2.25 -10.32
N GLU A 169 20.42 -2.82 -11.24
CA GLU A 169 20.37 -4.24 -11.57
C GLU A 169 20.74 -5.15 -10.38
N ASP A 170 21.76 -4.75 -9.62
CA ASP A 170 22.25 -5.47 -8.44
C ASP A 170 21.19 -5.51 -7.32
N VAL A 171 20.49 -4.40 -7.10
CA VAL A 171 19.38 -4.32 -6.14
C VAL A 171 18.22 -5.20 -6.59
N LEU A 172 17.86 -5.13 -7.88
CA LEU A 172 16.81 -6.00 -8.45
C LEU A 172 17.15 -7.49 -8.27
N ALA A 173 18.40 -7.89 -8.54
CA ALA A 173 18.83 -9.28 -8.40
C ALA A 173 18.79 -9.77 -6.93
N LYS A 174 19.05 -8.88 -5.97
CA LYS A 174 19.05 -9.19 -4.53
C LYS A 174 17.64 -9.24 -3.94
N GLU A 175 16.77 -8.31 -4.33
CA GLU A 175 15.44 -8.13 -3.72
C GLU A 175 14.34 -8.89 -4.46
N HIS A 176 14.43 -8.95 -5.79
CA HIS A 176 13.43 -9.56 -6.67
C HIS A 176 14.08 -10.54 -7.65
N PRO A 177 14.73 -11.63 -7.16
CA PRO A 177 15.51 -12.53 -7.99
C PRO A 177 14.72 -13.17 -9.13
N LEU A 178 13.43 -13.48 -8.94
CA LEU A 178 12.62 -14.06 -10.01
C LEU A 178 12.28 -13.05 -11.11
N GLU A 179 12.12 -11.77 -10.77
CA GLU A 179 11.92 -10.71 -11.78
C GLU A 179 13.23 -10.44 -12.54
N TYR A 180 14.37 -10.49 -11.86
CA TYR A 180 15.67 -10.39 -12.49
C TYR A 180 15.91 -11.51 -13.52
N GLU A 181 15.69 -12.77 -13.11
CA GLU A 181 15.83 -13.94 -14.00
C GLU A 181 14.94 -13.82 -15.24
N LYS A 182 13.69 -13.37 -15.06
CA LYS A 182 12.73 -13.15 -16.15
C LYS A 182 13.17 -12.04 -17.11
N LEU A 183 13.56 -10.86 -16.61
CA LEU A 183 14.01 -9.77 -17.48
C LEU A 183 15.28 -10.13 -18.23
N ARG A 184 16.21 -10.86 -17.59
CA ARG A 184 17.44 -11.32 -18.24
C ARG A 184 17.16 -12.31 -19.37
N SER A 185 16.19 -13.23 -19.19
CA SER A 185 15.80 -14.18 -20.24
C SER A 185 15.12 -13.47 -21.42
N GLU A 186 14.25 -12.50 -21.16
CA GLU A 186 13.59 -11.67 -22.19
C GLU A 186 14.60 -10.84 -23.00
N ILE A 187 15.59 -10.22 -22.35
CA ILE A 187 16.66 -9.46 -23.02
C ILE A 187 17.51 -10.39 -23.88
N SER A 188 17.87 -11.56 -23.36
CA SER A 188 18.65 -12.56 -24.10
C SER A 188 17.88 -13.06 -25.34
N ALA A 189 16.59 -13.34 -25.22
CA ALA A 189 15.76 -13.80 -26.33
C ALA A 189 15.63 -12.73 -27.43
N LYS A 190 15.40 -11.47 -27.06
CA LYS A 190 15.40 -10.34 -28.00
C LYS A 190 16.74 -10.18 -28.72
N LYS A 191 17.87 -10.31 -28.01
CA LYS A 191 19.21 -10.21 -28.60
C LYS A 191 19.51 -11.33 -29.60
N HIS A 192 18.95 -12.52 -29.39
CA HIS A 192 19.12 -13.69 -30.26
C HIS A 192 17.99 -13.88 -31.28
N GLY A 193 17.09 -12.90 -31.45
CA GLY A 193 16.01 -12.95 -32.44
C GLY A 193 14.97 -14.05 -32.20
N ARG A 194 14.88 -14.61 -30.99
CA ARG A 194 13.84 -15.59 -30.63
C ARG A 194 12.66 -14.88 -30.01
N SER A 195 11.47 -15.01 -30.60
CA SER A 195 10.22 -14.58 -29.99
C SER A 195 9.93 -15.43 -28.75
N VAL A 196 9.80 -14.78 -27.59
CA VAL A 196 9.34 -15.43 -26.35
C VAL A 196 7.83 -15.60 -26.47
N GLU A 197 7.40 -16.63 -27.20
CA GLU A 197 6.01 -17.03 -27.26
C GLU A 197 5.96 -18.54 -27.03
N SER A 198 5.78 -18.92 -25.76
CA SER A 198 5.19 -20.19 -25.30
C SER A 198 5.56 -20.42 -23.83
N GLU A 199 4.65 -20.09 -22.91
CA GLU A 199 4.42 -20.82 -21.65
C GLU A 199 3.09 -20.33 -21.04
N LYS A 200 2.04 -20.36 -21.88
CA LYS A 200 0.64 -20.31 -21.43
C LYS A 200 -0.06 -21.55 -21.99
N GLY A 201 0.20 -22.68 -21.35
CA GLY A 201 -0.46 -23.95 -21.60
C GLY A 201 0.18 -24.98 -20.69
N GLU A 202 -0.66 -25.72 -19.96
CA GLU A 202 -0.33 -26.83 -19.03
C GLU A 202 0.11 -26.31 -17.64
N GLU A 203 -0.60 -26.51 -16.52
CA GLU A 203 -1.78 -27.30 -16.11
C GLU A 203 -2.59 -26.53 -15.05
#